data_AF-U2QD21-F1
#
_entry.id   AF-U2QD21-F1
#
_cell.length_a   1.000
_cell.length_b   1.000
_cell.length_c   1.000
_cell.angle_alpha   90.00
_cell.angle_beta   90.00
_cell.angle_gamma   90.00
#
_symmetry.space_group_name_H-M   'P 1'
#
loop_
_entity.id
_entity.type
_entity.pdbx_description
1 polymer ?
#
loop_
_entity_poly.entity_id
_entity_poly.type
_entity_poly.pdbx_seq_one_letter_code
_entity_poly.pdbx_strand_id
1 'polypeptide(L)'
;MYLYWRPLESTVYLLRAKLNRGERMSREEKDWLCEAVNSNTYFRTVVPLRGWRFDFLDVLKKYLVNQYGRWVEYYAPDRTSLRAYLYGRINQIVEIPKH
;
A
#
# COMPACT_ATOMS: atom_id res chain seq x y z
N MET A 1 -18.89 1.94 -12.22
CA MET A 1 -19.11 3.11 -11.34
C MET A 1 -18.14 3.05 -10.17
N TYR A 2 -16.89 3.52 -10.35
CA TYR A 2 -15.96 3.95 -9.29
C TYR A 2 -14.91 4.86 -9.96
N LEU A 3 -15.19 6.16 -10.02
CA LEU A 3 -14.29 7.18 -10.57
C LEU A 3 -14.12 8.37 -9.61
N TYR A 4 -14.38 8.18 -8.32
CA TYR A 4 -14.26 9.26 -7.32
C TYR A 4 -13.45 8.81 -6.10
N TRP A 5 -12.21 8.41 -6.34
CA TRP A 5 -11.13 8.66 -5.40
C TRP A 5 -9.79 8.62 -6.15
N ARG A 6 -9.61 9.51 -7.13
CA ARG A 6 -8.24 9.83 -7.54
C ARG A 6 -7.67 10.69 -6.41
N PRO A 7 -6.69 10.19 -5.66
CA PRO A 7 -5.88 11.05 -4.82
C PRO A 7 -5.29 12.11 -5.75
N LEU A 8 -5.31 13.37 -5.31
CA LEU A 8 -4.68 14.46 -6.07
C LEU A 8 -3.27 14.02 -6.44
N GLU A 9 -2.80 14.35 -7.63
CA GLU A 9 -1.47 13.96 -8.12
C GLU A 9 -0.34 14.29 -7.12
N SER A 10 -0.57 15.24 -6.20
CA SER A 10 0.32 15.59 -5.11
C SER A 10 0.31 14.66 -3.88
N THR A 11 -0.67 13.77 -3.70
CA THR A 11 -0.83 12.95 -2.48
C THR A 11 0.43 12.12 -2.20
N VAL A 12 1.03 11.49 -3.21
CA VAL A 12 2.27 10.72 -3.05
C VAL A 12 3.45 11.58 -2.60
N TYR A 13 3.59 12.77 -3.17
CA TYR A 13 4.64 13.71 -2.81
C TYR A 13 4.45 14.22 -1.38
N LEU A 14 3.24 14.63 -1.04
CA LEU A 14 2.89 15.11 0.30
C LEU A 14 3.13 14.03 1.35
N LEU A 15 2.73 12.78 1.07
CA LEU A 15 2.96 11.67 1.97
C LEU A 15 4.46 11.38 2.14
N ARG A 16 5.23 11.34 1.05
CA ARG A 16 6.69 11.11 1.14
C ARG A 16 7.37 12.23 1.92
N ALA A 17 7.00 13.49 1.67
CA ALA A 17 7.55 14.64 2.39
C ALA A 17 7.21 14.60 3.89
N LYS A 18 5.98 14.19 4.23
CA LYS A 18 5.53 13.99 5.62
C LYS A 18 6.34 12.91 6.33
N LEU A 19 6.51 11.74 5.71
CA LEU A 19 7.31 10.65 6.26
C LEU A 19 8.78 11.04 6.45
N ASN A 20 9.35 11.82 5.53
CA ASN A 20 10.73 12.31 5.64
C ASN A 20 10.93 13.27 6.82
N ARG A 21 9.85 13.91 7.31
CA ARG A 21 9.88 14.71 8.56
C ARG A 21 9.67 13.87 9.81
N GLY A 22 9.53 12.54 9.69
CA GLY A 22 9.29 11.63 10.81
C GLY A 22 7.84 11.64 11.31
N GLU A 23 6.92 12.26 10.57
CA GLU A 23 5.51 12.30 10.95
C GLU A 23 4.82 10.94 10.70
N ARG A 24 3.78 10.64 11.48
CA ARG A 24 3.01 9.40 11.36
C ARG A 24 1.91 9.50 10.30
N MET A 25 1.64 8.40 9.60
CA MET A 25 0.52 8.31 8.66
C MET A 25 -0.82 8.19 9.38
N SER A 26 -1.85 8.86 8.85
CA SER A 26 -3.26 8.67 9.23
C SER A 26 -3.80 7.33 8.72
N ARG A 27 -5.03 6.96 9.13
CA ARG A 27 -5.68 5.75 8.60
C ARG A 27 -5.89 5.85 7.09
N GLU A 28 -6.40 6.98 6.64
CA GLU A 28 -6.71 7.26 5.24
C GLU A 28 -5.45 7.22 4.37
N GLU A 29 -4.34 7.78 4.86
CA GLU A 29 -3.05 7.74 4.17
C GLU A 29 -2.50 6.30 4.03
N LYS A 30 -2.71 5.45 5.05
CA LYS A 30 -2.30 4.05 5.00
C LYS A 30 -3.14 3.24 4.03
N ASP A 31 -4.45 3.42 4.06
CA ASP A 31 -5.39 2.72 3.18
C ASP A 31 -5.12 3.15 1.72
N TRP A 32 -4.92 4.45 1.51
CA TRP A 32 -4.49 5.00 0.24
C TRP A 32 -3.18 4.39 -0.25
N LEU A 33 -2.13 4.38 0.57
CA LEU A 33 -0.82 3.87 0.16
C LEU A 33 -0.90 2.38 -0.17
N CYS A 34 -1.67 1.61 0.60
CA CYS A 34 -1.93 0.19 0.33
C CYS A 34 -2.59 -0.01 -1.04
N GLU A 35 -3.60 0.77 -1.38
CA GLU A 35 -4.24 0.71 -2.69
C GLU A 35 -3.26 1.11 -3.81
N ALA A 36 -2.52 2.21 -3.62
CA ALA A 36 -1.63 2.76 -4.63
C ALA A 36 -0.49 1.80 -5.02
N VAL A 37 0.09 1.07 -4.06
CA VAL A 37 1.20 0.15 -4.33
C VAL A 37 0.74 -1.20 -4.89
N ASN A 38 -0.46 -1.67 -4.52
CA ASN A 38 -0.96 -2.96 -5.00
C ASN A 38 -1.81 -2.86 -6.28
N SER A 39 -2.22 -1.66 -6.68
CA SER A 39 -2.86 -1.40 -7.99
C SER A 39 -1.85 -1.16 -9.13
N ASN A 40 -0.55 -1.15 -8.83
CA ASN A 40 0.52 -0.98 -9.81
C ASN A 40 1.04 -2.32 -10.35
N THR A 41 1.21 -2.42 -11.67
CA THR A 41 1.75 -3.62 -12.34
C THR A 41 3.28 -3.72 -12.26
N TYR A 42 3.99 -2.59 -12.19
CA TYR A 42 5.45 -2.56 -12.39
C TYR A 42 6.26 -2.53 -11.10
N PHE A 43 5.71 -1.92 -10.05
CA PHE A 43 6.42 -1.74 -8.79
C PHE A 43 5.56 -2.19 -7.61
N ARG A 44 6.23 -2.74 -6.59
CA ARG A 44 5.55 -3.27 -5.39
C ARG A 44 5.69 -2.39 -4.15
N THR A 45 6.64 -1.46 -4.16
CA THR A 45 6.89 -0.52 -3.05
C THR A 45 6.93 0.94 -3.49
N VAL A 46 6.83 1.20 -4.80
CA VAL A 46 7.00 2.51 -5.41
C VAL A 46 5.69 2.98 -6.02
N VAL A 47 5.34 4.23 -5.75
CA VAL A 47 4.23 4.93 -6.41
C VAL A 47 4.80 5.95 -7.40
N PRO A 48 4.56 5.79 -8.72
CA PRO A 48 5.07 6.72 -9.73
C PRO A 48 4.20 7.98 -9.84
N LEU A 49 4.84 9.11 -10.11
CA LEU A 49 4.17 10.37 -10.41
C LEU A 49 4.98 11.19 -11.41
N ARG A 50 4.40 11.46 -12.59
CA ARG A 50 4.99 12.33 -13.63
C ARG A 50 6.48 12.05 -13.93
N GLY A 51 6.84 10.76 -14.04
CA GLY A 51 8.21 10.33 -14.31
C GLY A 51 9.09 10.16 -13.07
N TRP A 52 8.64 10.60 -11.89
CA TRP A 52 9.32 10.38 -10.61
C TRP A 52 8.82 9.11 -9.92
N ARG A 53 9.70 8.53 -9.10
CA ARG A 53 9.46 7.29 -8.35
C ARG A 53 9.60 7.59 -6.86
N PHE A 54 8.50 7.44 -6.12
CA PHE A 54 8.50 7.61 -4.67
C PHE A 54 8.49 6.23 -4.01
N ASP A 55 9.60 5.86 -3.37
CA ASP A 55 9.71 4.60 -2.64
C ASP A 55 9.17 4.73 -1.21
N PHE A 56 8.50 3.67 -0.77
CA PHE A 56 7.89 3.53 0.55
C PHE A 56 8.30 2.21 1.22
N LEU A 57 9.34 1.54 0.74
CA LEU A 57 9.85 0.29 1.32
C LEU A 57 10.12 0.43 2.84
N ASP A 58 10.54 1.62 3.31
CA ASP A 58 10.78 1.91 4.72
C ASP A 58 9.51 1.72 5.60
N VAL A 59 8.34 2.11 5.09
CA VAL A 59 7.08 2.07 5.83
C VAL A 59 6.17 0.89 5.47
N LEU A 60 6.45 0.18 4.38
CA LEU A 60 5.69 -0.98 3.94
C LEU A 60 6.18 -2.26 4.59
N LYS A 61 5.26 -3.19 4.83
CA LYS A 61 5.54 -4.56 5.26
C LYS A 61 5.12 -5.52 4.15
N LYS A 62 5.80 -6.66 4.07
CA LYS A 62 5.47 -7.73 3.13
C LYS A 62 4.50 -8.71 3.79
N TYR A 63 3.43 -9.04 3.09
CA TYR A 63 2.40 -9.97 3.54
C TYR A 63 2.20 -11.09 2.53
N LEU A 64 2.00 -12.31 3.03
CA LEU A 64 1.53 -13.44 2.24
C LEU A 64 0.07 -13.72 2.61
N VAL A 65 -0.81 -13.69 1.61
CA VAL A 65 -2.26 -13.80 1.81
C VAL A 65 -2.77 -15.06 1.14
N ASN A 66 -3.47 -15.91 1.90
CA ASN A 66 -4.23 -17.03 1.35
C ASN A 66 -5.67 -16.59 1.11
N GLN A 67 -6.06 -16.56 -0.16
CA GLN A 67 -7.42 -16.28 -0.57
C GLN A 67 -7.84 -17.24 -1.68
N TYR A 68 -9.02 -17.85 -1.52
CA TYR A 68 -9.57 -18.81 -2.49
C TYR A 68 -8.60 -19.95 -2.86
N GLY A 69 -7.81 -20.42 -1.90
CA GLY A 69 -6.82 -21.49 -2.10
C GLY A 69 -5.53 -21.06 -2.81
N ARG A 70 -5.33 -19.76 -3.05
CA ARG A 70 -4.12 -19.20 -3.65
C ARG A 70 -3.36 -18.33 -2.66
N TRP A 71 -2.03 -18.43 -2.70
CA TRP A 71 -1.13 -17.58 -1.94
C TRP A 71 -0.61 -16.46 -2.85
N VAL A 72 -0.77 -15.21 -2.41
CA VAL A 72 -0.33 -14.02 -3.14
C VAL A 72 0.41 -13.08 -2.19
N GLU A 73 1.48 -12.46 -2.71
CA GLU A 73 2.26 -11.46 -2.00
C GLU A 73 1.66 -10.06 -2.16
N TYR A 74 1.59 -9.32 -1.05
CA TYR A 74 1.14 -7.94 -0.99
C TYR A 74 2.09 -7.10 -0.15
N TYR A 75 2.13 -5.79 -0.43
CA TYR A 75 2.81 -4.82 0.40
C TYR A 75 1.79 -3.87 1.02
N ALA A 76 1.85 -3.63 2.32
CA ALA A 76 0.94 -2.71 2.98
C ALA A 76 1.59 -2.06 4.21
N PRO A 77 1.16 -0.85 4.60
CA PRO A 77 1.64 -0.21 5.84
C PRO A 77 1.28 -1.01 7.10
N ASP A 78 0.07 -1.58 7.13
CA ASP A 78 -0.35 -2.49 8.19
C ASP A 78 -1.38 -3.53 7.69
N ARG A 79 -1.65 -4.53 8.55
CA ARG A 79 -2.62 -5.58 8.26
C ARG A 79 -4.04 -5.05 8.09
N THR A 80 -4.38 -3.92 8.72
CA THR A 80 -5.74 -3.34 8.63
C THR A 80 -5.97 -2.72 7.25
N SER A 81 -5.03 -1.92 6.74
CA SER A 81 -5.11 -1.36 5.39
C SER A 81 -5.13 -2.46 4.33
N LEU A 82 -4.35 -3.54 4.54
CA LEU A 82 -4.38 -4.70 3.65
C LEU A 82 -5.76 -5.37 3.63
N ARG A 83 -6.41 -5.53 4.79
CA ARG A 83 -7.76 -6.09 4.86
C ARG A 83 -8.83 -5.17 4.27
N ALA A 84 -8.62 -3.85 4.32
CA ALA A 84 -9.51 -2.89 3.68
C ALA A 84 -9.39 -2.95 2.14
N TYR A 85 -8.17 -3.15 1.63
CA TYR A 85 -7.89 -3.31 0.20
C TYR A 85 -8.40 -4.65 -0.36
N LEU A 86 -8.23 -5.74 0.38
CA LEU A 86 -8.67 -7.07 -0.04
C LEU A 86 -10.16 -7.27 0.18
N TYR A 87 -10.88 -7.60 -0.89
CA TYR A 87 -12.31 -7.90 -0.82
C TYR A 87 -12.57 -9.41 -0.62
N GLY A 88 -13.63 -9.74 0.11
CA GLY A 88 -14.11 -11.11 0.26
C GLY A 88 -13.48 -11.88 1.43
N ARG A 89 -13.71 -13.19 1.44
CA ARG A 89 -13.25 -14.06 2.54
C ARG A 89 -11.76 -14.32 2.40
N ILE A 90 -11.01 -14.00 3.45
CA ILE A 90 -9.57 -14.24 3.54
C ILE A 90 -9.36 -15.40 4.51
N ASN A 91 -8.57 -16.40 4.10
CA ASN A 91 -8.29 -17.57 4.93
C ASN A 91 -7.17 -17.25 5.92
N GLN A 92 -6.08 -16.65 5.44
CA GLN A 92 -4.91 -16.34 6.26
C GLN A 92 -4.16 -15.12 5.72
N ILE A 93 -3.55 -14.37 6.64
CA ILE A 93 -2.60 -13.30 6.33
C ILE A 93 -1.39 -13.51 7.24
N VAL A 94 -0.21 -13.62 6.65
CA VAL A 94 1.07 -13.77 7.35
C VAL A 94 1.95 -12.57 7.04
N GLU A 95 2.47 -11.91 8.07
CA GLU A 95 3.49 -10.86 7.90
C GLU A 95 4.87 -11.53 7.76
N ILE A 96 5.63 -11.13 6.74
CA ILE A 96 6.99 -11.62 6.52
C ILE A 96 7.97 -10.61 7.15
N PRO A 97 8.81 -11.03 8.12
CA PRO A 97 9.83 -10.15 8.70
C PRO A 97 10.78 -9.59 7.63
N LYS A 98 11.20 -8.33 7.82
CA LYS A 98 12.33 -7.77 7.06
C LYS A 98 13.61 -8.32 7.69
N HIS A 99 14.47 -8.94 6.87
CA HIS A 99 15.80 -9.37 7.28
C HIS A 99 16.77 -8.20 7.31
#